data_AF-A0A1I0GVV0-F1
#
_entry.id   AF-A0A1I0GVV0-F1
#
_cell.length_a   1.000
_cell.length_b   1.000
_cell.length_c   1.000
_cell.angle_alpha   90.00
_cell.angle_beta   90.00
_cell.angle_gamma   90.00
#
_symmetry.space_group_name_H-M   'P 1'
#
loop_
_entity.id
_entity.type
_entity.pdbx_description
1 polymer ?
#
loop_
_entity_poly.entity_id
_entity_poly.type
_entity_poly.pdbx_seq_one_letter_code
_entity_poly.pdbx_strand_id
1 'polypeptide(L)'
;MTEYECEDCTGCPYKEKFTKAKGNKRLYVSKSFLERRREPYQSIQNEKGLKYRTNRSIQVKGAFGVLKNDYGFQRFLLRDKKKVKLEILLLSRGYNLNKLRRKIQNERTGNYLFDLKESA
;
A
#
# COMPACT_ATOMS: atom_id res chain seq x y z
N MET A 1 24.44 -3.03 -16.77
CA MET A 1 23.89 -3.90 -15.70
C MET A 1 25.08 -4.54 -15.03
N THR A 2 25.16 -4.54 -13.70
CA THR A 2 26.30 -5.12 -12.95
C THR A 2 25.90 -6.50 -12.48
N GLU A 3 26.71 -7.51 -12.78
CA GLU A 3 26.52 -8.88 -12.31
C GLU A 3 27.51 -9.14 -11.17
N TYR A 4 27.01 -9.67 -10.07
CA TYR A 4 27.81 -10.20 -8.96
C TYR A 4 27.57 -11.69 -8.90
N GLU A 5 28.63 -12.47 -8.78
CA GLU A 5 28.57 -13.93 -8.69
C GLU A 5 29.32 -14.38 -7.43
N CYS A 6 28.78 -15.36 -6.72
CA CYS A 6 29.54 -16.02 -5.65
C CYS A 6 30.77 -16.73 -6.23
N GLU A 7 31.88 -16.68 -5.50
CA GLU A 7 33.13 -17.33 -5.92
C GLU A 7 32.95 -18.83 -6.11
N ASP A 8 32.35 -19.50 -5.13
CA ASP A 8 31.97 -20.90 -5.25
C ASP A 8 30.73 -21.22 -4.40
N CYS A 9 29.79 -21.97 -4.97
CA CYS A 9 28.62 -22.51 -4.29
C CYS A 9 28.64 -24.05 -4.21
N THR A 10 29.76 -24.68 -4.56
CA THR A 10 29.93 -26.14 -4.50
C THR A 10 29.89 -26.60 -3.04
N GLY A 11 29.03 -27.57 -2.73
CA GLY A 11 28.84 -28.08 -1.37
C GLY A 11 28.18 -27.09 -0.38
N CYS A 12 27.68 -25.93 -0.84
CA CYS A 12 27.07 -24.94 0.06
C CYS A 12 25.78 -25.52 0.69
N PRO A 13 25.72 -25.69 2.04
CA PRO A 13 24.60 -26.34 2.73
C PRO A 13 23.30 -25.53 2.67
N TYR A 14 23.40 -24.28 2.23
CA TYR A 14 22.31 -23.33 2.10
C TYR A 14 21.83 -23.16 0.64
N LYS A 15 22.51 -23.77 -0.34
CA LYS A 15 22.21 -23.54 -1.77
C LYS A 15 20.75 -23.86 -2.09
N GLU A 16 20.27 -25.04 -1.70
CA GLU A 16 18.89 -25.47 -1.96
C GLU A 16 17.84 -24.59 -1.27
N LYS A 17 18.17 -24.01 -0.11
CA LYS A 17 17.25 -23.14 0.64
C LYS A 17 17.17 -21.73 0.05
N PHE A 18 18.25 -21.20 -0.53
CA PHE A 18 18.37 -19.78 -0.86
C PHE A 18 18.51 -19.47 -2.36
N THR A 19 18.74 -20.46 -3.24
CA THR A 19 18.82 -20.23 -4.70
C THR A 19 18.46 -21.46 -5.52
N LYS A 20 17.76 -21.25 -6.64
CA LYS A 20 17.46 -22.30 -7.65
C LYS A 20 18.47 -22.33 -8.80
N ALA A 21 19.54 -21.55 -8.71
CA ALA A 21 20.56 -21.47 -9.75
C ALA A 21 21.32 -22.80 -9.86
N LYS A 22 21.55 -23.27 -11.10
CA LYS A 22 22.34 -24.49 -11.35
C LYS A 22 23.80 -24.31 -10.91
N GLY A 23 24.40 -23.15 -11.23
CA GLY A 23 25.76 -22.79 -10.85
C GLY A 23 25.86 -21.95 -9.57
N ASN A 24 26.81 -21.03 -9.55
CA ASN A 24 26.94 -20.06 -8.46
C ASN A 24 25.77 -19.08 -8.44
N LYS A 25 25.45 -18.55 -7.26
CA LYS A 25 24.40 -17.56 -7.11
C LYS A 25 24.84 -16.26 -7.79
N ARG A 26 23.98 -15.74 -8.68
CA ARG A 26 24.19 -14.47 -9.38
C ARG A 26 23.17 -13.43 -8.92
N LEU A 27 23.62 -12.19 -8.81
CA LEU A 27 22.81 -11.03 -8.49
C LEU A 27 23.01 -9.98 -9.57
N TYR A 28 21.90 -9.51 -10.15
CA TYR A 28 21.94 -8.48 -11.17
C TYR A 28 21.47 -7.15 -10.60
N VAL A 29 22.32 -6.13 -10.72
CA VAL A 29 22.03 -4.78 -10.24
C VAL A 29 22.05 -3.81 -11.41
N SER A 30 20.88 -3.24 -11.72
CA SER A 30 20.77 -2.16 -12.69
C SER A 30 21.16 -0.82 -12.04
N LYS A 31 22.33 -0.28 -12.39
CA LYS A 31 22.81 1.03 -11.90
C LYS A 31 21.82 2.16 -12.25
N SER A 32 21.27 2.15 -13.47
CA SER A 32 20.28 3.14 -13.91
C SER A 32 18.97 3.05 -13.14
N PHE A 33 18.53 1.86 -12.74
CA PHE A 33 17.36 1.72 -11.87
C PHE A 33 17.64 2.28 -10.47
N LEU A 34 18.80 1.98 -9.88
CA LEU A 34 19.16 2.50 -8.57
C LEU A 34 19.22 4.02 -8.56
N GLU A 35 19.84 4.61 -9.59
CA GLU A 35 19.93 6.06 -9.76
C GLU A 35 18.53 6.69 -9.86
N ARG A 36 17.68 6.22 -10.77
CA ARG A 36 16.30 6.71 -10.92
C ARG A 36 15.43 6.49 -9.69
N ARG A 37 15.73 5.48 -8.87
CA ARG A 37 14.99 5.18 -7.65
C ARG A 37 15.35 6.11 -6.49
N ARG A 38 16.53 6.74 -6.48
CA ARG A 38 16.98 7.59 -5.37
C ARG A 38 16.02 8.73 -5.07
N GLU A 39 15.67 9.50 -6.09
CA GLU A 39 14.81 10.69 -5.93
C GLU A 39 13.40 10.33 -5.40
N PRO A 40 12.64 9.39 -5.99
CA PRO A 40 11.36 8.97 -5.42
C PRO A 40 11.51 8.42 -4.01
N TYR A 41 12.60 7.68 -3.74
CA TYR A 41 12.82 7.08 -2.43
C TYR A 41 13.05 8.12 -1.34
N GLN A 42 13.86 9.15 -1.61
CA GLN A 42 14.04 10.29 -0.71
C GLN A 42 12.73 11.07 -0.53
N SER A 43 11.96 11.26 -1.62
CA SER A 43 10.68 11.95 -1.59
C SER A 43 9.62 11.24 -0.72
N ILE A 44 9.58 9.91 -0.73
CA ILE A 44 8.65 9.15 0.12
C ILE A 44 9.11 9.03 1.58
N GLN A 45 10.41 9.22 1.85
CA GLN A 45 11.00 9.12 3.19
C GLN A 45 11.05 10.45 3.95
N ASN A 46 10.98 11.58 3.25
CA ASN A 46 10.86 12.86 3.92
C ASN A 46 9.54 12.98 4.71
N GLU A 47 9.46 13.96 5.60
CA GLU A 47 8.33 14.16 6.50
C GLU A 47 6.98 14.24 5.76
N LYS A 48 6.94 14.98 4.66
CA LYS A 48 5.75 15.12 3.81
C LYS A 48 5.34 13.80 3.18
N GLY A 49 6.31 13.05 2.64
CA GLY A 49 6.12 11.73 2.05
C GLY A 49 5.61 10.71 3.07
N LEU A 50 6.17 10.73 4.28
CA LEU A 50 5.72 9.91 5.40
C LEU A 50 4.28 10.27 5.80
N LYS A 51 3.96 11.57 5.92
CA LYS A 51 2.59 12.06 6.18
C LYS A 51 1.62 11.56 5.14
N TYR A 52 1.93 11.68 3.86
CA TYR A 52 1.06 11.23 2.78
C TYR A 52 0.90 9.71 2.73
N ARG A 53 1.98 8.95 2.86
CA ARG A 53 1.93 7.49 2.85
C ARG A 53 1.10 6.96 4.01
N THR A 54 1.30 7.51 5.20
CA THR A 54 0.57 7.10 6.40
C THR A 54 -0.91 7.48 6.29
N ASN A 55 -1.20 8.69 5.83
CA ASN A 55 -2.58 9.13 5.60
C ASN A 55 -3.30 8.29 4.55
N ARG A 56 -2.63 7.93 3.45
CA ARG A 56 -3.19 7.02 2.45
C ARG A 56 -3.55 5.68 3.08
N SER A 57 -2.67 5.13 3.93
CA SER A 57 -2.96 3.90 4.66
C SER A 57 -4.17 4.05 5.58
N ILE A 58 -4.22 5.11 6.40
CA ILE A 58 -5.34 5.38 7.32
C ILE A 58 -6.66 5.53 6.56
N GLN A 59 -6.69 6.34 5.51
CA GLN A 59 -7.90 6.64 4.76
C GLN A 59 -8.43 5.43 3.99
N VAL A 60 -7.54 4.66 3.35
CA VAL A 60 -7.93 3.48 2.57
C VAL A 60 -8.36 2.35 3.51
N LYS A 61 -7.51 1.98 4.49
CA LYS A 61 -7.84 0.90 5.43
C LYS A 61 -9.05 1.26 6.29
N GLY A 62 -9.14 2.51 6.75
CA GLY A 62 -10.27 3.00 7.51
C GLY A 62 -11.59 2.91 6.73
N ALA A 63 -11.59 3.29 5.44
CA ALA A 63 -12.78 3.14 4.61
C ALA A 63 -13.23 1.68 4.49
N PHE A 64 -12.33 0.76 4.16
CA PHE A 64 -12.68 -0.66 4.06
C PHE A 64 -13.07 -1.28 5.41
N GLY A 65 -12.47 -0.85 6.52
CA GLY A 65 -12.83 -1.28 7.87
C GLY A 65 -14.27 -0.91 8.20
N VAL A 66 -14.65 0.35 7.98
CA VAL A 66 -16.02 0.85 8.18
C VAL A 66 -17.00 0.09 7.28
N LEU A 67 -16.69 -0.05 5.99
CA LEU A 67 -17.58 -0.74 5.06
C LEU A 67 -17.82 -2.20 5.47
N LYS A 68 -16.77 -2.93 5.86
CA LYS A 68 -16.89 -4.35 6.18
C LYS A 68 -17.47 -4.62 7.56
N ASN A 69 -16.95 -3.95 8.59
CA ASN A 69 -17.33 -4.21 9.97
C ASN A 69 -18.54 -3.36 10.37
N ASP A 70 -18.41 -2.04 10.32
CA ASP A 70 -19.46 -1.13 10.83
C ASP A 70 -20.74 -1.21 9.99
N TYR A 71 -20.61 -1.34 8.67
CA TYR A 71 -21.78 -1.49 7.78
C TYR A 71 -22.15 -2.96 7.54
N GLY A 72 -21.36 -3.92 8.05
CA GLY A 72 -21.61 -5.35 7.86
C GLY A 72 -21.54 -5.82 6.41
N PHE A 73 -20.87 -5.08 5.50
CA PHE A 73 -20.79 -5.46 4.10
C PHE A 73 -19.81 -6.62 3.90
N GLN A 74 -20.34 -7.85 3.87
CA GLN A 74 -19.55 -9.07 3.70
C GLN A 74 -19.40 -9.50 2.24
N ARG A 75 -20.45 -9.33 1.43
CA ARG A 75 -20.49 -9.75 0.02
C ARG A 75 -21.50 -8.93 -0.77
N PHE A 76 -21.28 -8.84 -2.08
CA PHE A 76 -22.27 -8.31 -3.00
C PHE A 76 -23.50 -9.23 -3.06
N LEU A 77 -24.68 -8.62 -3.15
CA LEU A 77 -25.94 -9.35 -3.21
C LEU A 77 -26.31 -9.71 -4.65
N LEU A 78 -25.99 -8.85 -5.60
CA LEU A 78 -26.34 -9.00 -7.01
C LEU A 78 -25.18 -9.63 -7.81
N ARG A 79 -25.53 -10.41 -8.83
CA ARG A 79 -24.60 -11.13 -9.70
C ARG A 79 -24.72 -10.63 -11.13
N ASP A 80 -24.14 -9.47 -11.41
CA ASP A 80 -23.89 -8.93 -12.76
C ASP A 80 -22.94 -7.73 -12.60
N LYS A 81 -22.03 -7.49 -13.56
CA LYS A 81 -21.06 -6.39 -13.48
C LYS A 81 -21.75 -5.02 -13.34
N LYS A 82 -22.85 -4.79 -14.06
CA LYS A 82 -23.60 -3.52 -13.96
C LYS A 82 -24.24 -3.37 -12.57
N LYS A 83 -24.82 -4.45 -12.05
CA LYS A 83 -25.48 -4.47 -10.74
C LYS A 83 -24.49 -4.34 -9.57
N VAL A 84 -23.37 -5.06 -9.62
CA VAL A 84 -22.26 -4.95 -8.64
C VAL A 84 -21.69 -3.52 -8.65
N LYS A 85 -21.55 -2.90 -9.83
CA LYS A 85 -21.13 -1.50 -9.94
C LYS A 85 -22.13 -0.54 -9.28
N LEU A 86 -23.43 -0.80 -9.41
CA LEU A 86 -24.46 -0.02 -8.72
C LEU A 86 -24.35 -0.18 -7.20
N GLU A 87 -24.21 -1.40 -6.69
CA GLU A 87 -24.04 -1.67 -5.26
C GLU A 87 -22.84 -0.92 -4.66
N ILE A 88 -21.66 -1.05 -5.27
CA ILE A 88 -20.46 -0.37 -4.75
C ILE A 88 -20.60 1.16 -4.83
N LEU A 89 -21.30 1.69 -5.83
CA LEU A 89 -21.53 3.13 -5.97
C LEU A 89 -22.45 3.64 -4.86
N LEU A 90 -23.56 2.95 -4.59
CA LEU A 90 -24.48 3.29 -3.51
C LEU A 90 -23.79 3.21 -2.14
N LEU A 91 -23.05 2.12 -1.89
CA LEU A 91 -22.28 1.93 -0.67
C LEU A 91 -21.24 3.04 -0.47
N SER A 92 -20.49 3.39 -1.52
CA SER A 92 -19.49 4.45 -1.49
C SER A 92 -20.11 5.82 -1.25
N ARG A 93 -21.29 6.10 -1.84
CA ARG A 93 -22.00 7.36 -1.63
C ARG A 93 -22.49 7.49 -0.19
N GLY A 94 -23.09 6.42 0.36
CA GLY A 94 -23.50 6.38 1.77
C GLY A 94 -22.32 6.58 2.72
N TYR A 95 -21.19 5.90 2.47
CA TYR A 95 -19.96 6.11 3.23
C TYR A 95 -19.46 7.55 3.16
N ASN A 96 -19.39 8.15 1.97
CA ASN A 96 -18.90 9.52 1.79
C ASN A 96 -19.81 10.56 2.46
N LEU A 97 -21.14 10.38 2.42
CA LEU A 97 -22.09 11.25 3.11
C LEU A 97 -21.91 11.18 4.62
N ASN A 98 -21.80 9.98 5.20
CA ASN A 98 -21.55 9.82 6.64
C ASN A 98 -20.19 10.38 7.05
N LYS A 99 -19.16 10.20 6.20
CA LYS A 99 -17.84 10.78 6.42
C LYS A 99 -17.89 12.31 6.39
N LEU A 100 -18.62 12.92 5.45
CA LEU A 100 -18.79 14.37 5.37
C LEU A 100 -19.55 14.90 6.59
N ARG A 101 -20.68 14.28 6.95
CA ARG A 101 -21.44 14.62 8.17
C ARG A 101 -20.54 14.60 9.40
N ARG A 102 -19.76 13.53 9.58
CA ARG A 102 -18.82 13.41 10.71
C ARG A 102 -17.73 14.50 10.66
N LYS A 103 -17.24 14.87 9.48
CA LYS A 103 -16.28 15.99 9.35
C LYS A 103 -16.88 17.31 9.79
N ILE A 104 -18.12 17.60 9.38
CA ILE A 104 -18.82 18.83 9.77
C ILE A 104 -19.02 18.87 11.29
N GLN A 105 -19.51 17.78 11.89
CA GLN A 105 -19.74 17.69 13.34
C GLN A 105 -18.48 17.84 14.19
N ASN A 106 -17.31 17.48 13.64
CA ASN A 106 -16.03 17.62 14.34
C ASN A 106 -15.24 18.85 13.89
N GLU A 107 -15.86 19.77 13.13
CA GLU A 107 -15.20 20.99 12.61
C GLU A 107 -13.91 20.70 11.80
N ARG A 108 -13.88 19.56 11.12
CA ARG A 108 -12.76 19.08 10.29
C ARG A 108 -12.98 19.27 8.78
N THR A 109 -13.94 20.09 8.39
CA THR A 109 -14.15 20.45 6.99
C THR A 109 -12.91 21.18 6.46
N GLY A 110 -12.46 20.89 5.24
CA GLY A 110 -11.20 21.41 4.69
C GLY A 110 -9.92 20.66 5.11
N ASN A 111 -9.95 19.92 6.23
CA ASN A 111 -8.82 19.11 6.67
C ASN A 111 -8.86 17.70 6.06
N TYR A 112 -7.96 17.43 5.11
CA TYR A 112 -7.90 16.16 4.40
C TYR A 112 -7.00 15.13 5.08
N LEU A 113 -5.95 15.59 5.73
CA LEU A 113 -4.96 14.74 6.37
C LEU A 113 -5.21 14.68 7.88
N PHE A 114 -4.88 13.53 8.45
CA PHE A 114 -4.67 13.33 9.87
C PHE A 114 -3.24 13.72 10.19
N ASP A 115 -3.07 14.37 11.33
CA ASP A 115 -1.74 14.56 11.90
C ASP A 115 -1.21 13.23 12.40
N LEU A 116 0.09 13.04 12.17
CA LEU A 116 0.76 11.85 12.65
C LEU A 116 1.06 12.08 14.13
N LYS A 117 0.81 11.07 14.96
CA LYS A 117 1.36 11.08 16.31
C LYS A 117 2.86 10.90 16.19
N GLU A 118 3.63 11.70 16.94
CA GLU A 118 5.04 11.41 17.14
C GLU A 118 5.15 10.01 17.73
N SER A 119 6.06 9.21 17.18
CA SER A 119 6.41 7.92 17.75
C SER A 119 6.98 8.18 19.15
N ALA A 120 6.30 7.62 20.16
CA ALA A 120 6.76 7.59 21.56
C ALA A 120 8.12 6.88 21.69
#